data_AF-A0A1M7J1H1-F1
#
_entry.id   AF-A0A1M7J1H1-F1
#
_cell.length_a   1.000
_cell.length_b   1.000
_cell.length_c   1.000
_cell.angle_alpha   90.00
_cell.angle_beta   90.00
_cell.angle_gamma   90.00
#
_symmetry.space_group_name_H-M   'P 1'
#
loop_
_entity.id
_entity.type
_entity.pdbx_description
1 polymer ?
#
loop_
_entity_poly.entity_id
_entity_poly.type
_entity_poly.pdbx_seq_one_letter_code
_entity_poly.pdbx_strand_id
1 'polypeptide(L)'
;MAIDLYEQPEQWAPTIITVPEQPIMINKTDEFINNRLIWKAKKYGLPQEFSLFYNDLTDEQVAYLSNYFNPDKAGIPVLFFTSPGKEWTLVCTRQIIGFDLHSHYTVCLKEVKTMFPYAEREINDPLQRGRAYWKKASQQLEVKTKHDVSLLFHAANPTEVCTLWNLLIMAVGFNQEDW
;
A
#
# COMPACT_ATOMS: atom_id res chain seq x y z
N MET A 1 -34.84 8.62 80.34
CA MET A 1 -34.74 9.06 78.93
C MET A 1 -33.29 8.89 78.53
N ALA A 2 -32.98 7.80 77.81
CA ALA A 2 -31.66 7.54 77.24
C ALA A 2 -31.79 7.69 75.73
N ILE A 3 -30.87 8.44 75.12
CA ILE A 3 -30.85 8.76 73.70
C ILE A 3 -29.81 7.83 73.07
N ASP A 4 -30.26 6.86 72.28
CA ASP A 4 -29.36 6.02 71.48
C ASP A 4 -28.82 6.85 70.31
N LEU A 5 -27.52 7.12 70.33
CA LEU A 5 -26.77 7.65 69.20
C LEU A 5 -26.26 6.46 68.38
N TYR A 6 -26.99 6.10 67.33
CA TYR A 6 -26.49 5.19 66.30
C TYR A 6 -25.51 5.96 65.39
N GLU A 7 -24.21 5.75 65.58
CA GLU A 7 -23.19 6.13 64.61
C GLU A 7 -23.30 5.23 63.37
N GLN A 8 -23.46 5.83 62.19
CA GLN A 8 -23.41 5.10 60.93
C GLN A 8 -21.95 4.92 60.49
N PRO A 9 -21.55 3.73 59.98
CA PRO A 9 -20.19 3.51 59.52
C PRO A 9 -19.98 4.17 58.15
N GLU A 10 -18.96 5.04 58.07
CA GLU A 10 -18.47 5.61 56.80
C GLU A 10 -18.06 4.48 55.84
N GLN A 11 -18.69 4.45 54.66
CA GLN A 11 -18.32 3.55 53.56
C GLN A 11 -17.00 4.03 52.92
N TRP A 12 -15.92 3.31 53.18
CA TRP A 12 -14.64 3.48 52.47
C TRP A 12 -14.74 2.79 51.10
N ALA A 13 -15.30 3.47 50.10
CA ALA A 13 -15.18 3.02 48.72
C ALA A 13 -13.82 3.49 48.15
N PRO A 14 -12.96 2.59 47.63
CA PRO A 14 -11.72 3.01 47.00
C PRO A 14 -12.01 3.77 45.71
N THR A 15 -11.48 4.98 45.61
CA THR A 15 -11.50 5.77 44.37
C THR A 15 -10.75 5.00 43.27
N ILE A 16 -11.48 4.41 42.34
CA ILE A 16 -10.90 3.82 41.13
C ILE A 16 -10.49 4.98 40.23
N ILE A 17 -9.19 5.31 40.24
CA ILE A 17 -8.58 6.22 39.27
C ILE A 17 -8.53 5.45 37.94
N THR A 18 -9.50 5.69 37.07
CA THR A 18 -9.44 5.24 35.68
C THR A 18 -8.41 6.10 34.95
N VAL A 19 -7.21 5.56 34.76
CA VAL A 19 -6.25 6.13 33.83
C VAL A 19 -6.87 5.99 32.44
N PRO A 20 -7.10 7.07 31.68
CA PRO A 20 -7.60 6.94 30.32
C PRO A 20 -6.56 6.17 29.51
N GLU A 21 -6.93 4.99 29.01
CA GLU A 21 -6.18 4.29 27.98
C GLU A 21 -6.10 5.22 26.76
N GLN A 22 -4.97 5.90 26.63
CA GLN A 22 -4.62 6.57 25.38
C GLN A 22 -4.44 5.45 24.34
N PRO A 23 -5.12 5.49 23.19
CA PRO A 23 -4.89 4.49 22.15
C PRO A 23 -3.42 4.55 21.76
N ILE A 24 -2.72 3.42 21.92
CA ILE A 24 -1.34 3.28 21.47
C ILE A 24 -1.40 3.34 19.95
N MET A 25 -1.14 4.52 19.39
CA MET A 25 -0.87 4.70 17.96
C MET A 25 0.40 3.92 17.64
N ILE A 26 0.27 2.66 17.22
CA ILE A 26 1.41 1.88 16.74
C ILE A 26 1.80 2.51 15.40
N ASN A 27 2.77 3.43 15.44
CA ASN A 27 3.48 3.86 14.24
C ASN A 27 4.16 2.63 13.66
N LYS A 28 3.59 2.07 12.59
CA LYS A 28 4.12 0.90 11.89
C LYS A 28 5.42 1.34 11.21
N THR A 29 6.53 0.77 11.65
CA THR A 29 7.84 1.07 11.04
C THR A 29 7.90 0.55 9.61
N ASP A 30 8.82 1.09 8.80
CA ASP A 30 9.03 0.59 7.46
C ASP A 30 9.43 -0.89 7.46
N GLU A 31 10.19 -1.37 8.46
CA GLU A 31 10.54 -2.79 8.53
C GLU A 31 9.29 -3.68 8.72
N PHE A 32 8.34 -3.24 9.55
CA PHE A 32 7.08 -3.95 9.72
C PHE A 32 6.30 -4.03 8.39
N ILE A 33 6.15 -2.89 7.70
CA ILE A 33 5.43 -2.80 6.43
C ILE A 33 6.13 -3.67 5.37
N ASN A 34 7.45 -3.59 5.27
CA ASN A 34 8.28 -4.40 4.37
C ASN A 34 8.04 -5.90 4.59
N ASN A 35 8.17 -6.36 5.84
CA ASN A 35 7.94 -7.76 6.20
C ASN A 35 6.53 -8.23 5.86
N ARG A 36 5.51 -7.39 6.06
CA ARG A 36 4.13 -7.70 5.70
C ARG A 36 3.91 -7.77 4.19
N LEU A 37 4.51 -6.86 3.43
CA LEU A 37 4.46 -6.87 1.97
C LEU A 37 5.13 -8.12 1.40
N ILE A 38 6.33 -8.47 1.87
CA ILE A 38 7.03 -9.71 1.48
C ILE A 38 6.19 -10.95 1.82
N TRP A 39 5.66 -11.02 3.05
CA TRP A 39 4.82 -12.15 3.46
C TRP A 39 3.59 -12.30 2.56
N LYS A 40 2.89 -11.21 2.26
CA LYS A 40 1.69 -11.23 1.42
C LYS A 40 2.03 -11.56 -0.04
N ALA A 41 3.13 -11.03 -0.57
CA ALA A 41 3.62 -11.34 -1.91
C ALA A 41 3.95 -12.83 -2.07
N LYS A 42 4.61 -13.45 -1.09
CA LYS A 42 4.86 -14.90 -1.08
C LYS A 42 3.56 -15.72 -1.09
N LYS A 43 2.51 -15.25 -0.42
CA LYS A 43 1.19 -15.90 -0.46
C LYS A 43 0.51 -15.84 -1.83
N TYR A 44 0.82 -14.82 -2.62
CA TYR A 44 0.39 -14.72 -4.03
C TYR A 44 1.35 -15.41 -5.02
N GLY A 45 2.38 -16.09 -4.54
CA GLY A 45 3.32 -16.83 -5.38
C GLY A 45 4.34 -15.93 -6.09
N LEU A 46 4.74 -14.81 -5.49
CA LEU A 46 5.90 -14.03 -5.89
C LEU A 46 7.19 -14.54 -5.21
N PRO A 47 8.36 -14.43 -5.86
CA PRO A 47 8.61 -13.78 -7.15
C PRO A 47 8.19 -14.64 -8.37
N GLN A 48 8.08 -13.99 -9.53
CA GLN A 48 7.83 -14.56 -10.85
C GLN A 48 8.77 -13.92 -11.89
N GLU A 49 8.70 -14.35 -13.16
CA GLU A 49 9.60 -13.88 -14.24
C GLU A 49 9.69 -12.34 -14.33
N PHE A 50 8.57 -11.64 -14.16
CA PHE A 50 8.49 -10.19 -14.30
C PHE A 50 8.17 -9.47 -12.98
N SER A 51 8.23 -10.18 -11.85
CA SER A 51 7.92 -9.65 -10.53
C SER A 51 8.91 -10.16 -9.51
N LEU A 52 9.80 -9.30 -9.03
CA LEU A 52 10.92 -9.67 -8.17
C LEU A 52 10.84 -8.94 -6.83
N PHE A 53 11.38 -9.54 -5.77
CA PHE A 53 11.72 -8.76 -4.59
C PHE A 53 12.88 -7.82 -4.92
N TYR A 54 12.87 -6.62 -4.35
CA TYR A 54 13.91 -5.63 -4.63
C TYR A 54 15.32 -6.15 -4.31
N ASN A 55 15.44 -6.94 -3.25
CA ASN A 55 16.71 -7.55 -2.84
C ASN A 55 17.19 -8.69 -3.76
N ASP A 56 16.34 -9.16 -4.67
CA ASP A 56 16.69 -10.19 -5.66
C ASP A 56 17.06 -9.57 -7.02
N LEU A 57 17.02 -8.23 -7.13
CA LEU A 57 17.45 -7.51 -8.33
C LEU A 57 18.97 -7.52 -8.49
N THR A 58 19.45 -7.45 -9.73
CA THR A 58 20.88 -7.28 -10.00
C THR A 58 21.35 -5.89 -9.58
N ASP A 59 22.65 -5.75 -9.31
CA ASP A 59 23.26 -4.45 -8.98
C ASP A 59 22.98 -3.38 -10.05
N GLU A 60 22.93 -3.78 -11.33
CA GLU A 60 22.59 -2.89 -12.44
C GLU A 60 21.13 -2.40 -12.36
N GLN A 61 20.19 -3.30 -12.06
CA GLN A 61 18.78 -2.94 -11.89
C GLN A 61 18.58 -2.03 -10.67
N VAL A 62 19.23 -2.35 -9.55
CA VAL A 62 19.21 -1.51 -8.34
C VAL A 62 19.78 -0.13 -8.63
N ALA A 63 20.92 -0.04 -9.31
CA ALA A 63 21.54 1.23 -9.68
C ALA A 63 20.65 2.04 -10.62
N TYR A 64 20.02 1.39 -11.61
CA TYR A 64 19.05 2.04 -12.49
C TYR A 64 17.87 2.61 -11.70
N LEU A 65 17.22 1.80 -10.87
CA LEU A 65 16.03 2.20 -10.10
C LEU A 65 16.31 3.29 -9.08
N SER A 66 17.49 3.28 -8.46
CA SER A 66 17.89 4.26 -7.44
C SER A 66 17.93 5.70 -7.98
N ASN A 67 17.99 5.89 -9.30
CA ASN A 67 17.92 7.22 -9.92
C ASN A 67 16.50 7.83 -9.92
N TYR A 68 15.46 7.02 -9.67
CA TYR A 68 14.06 7.43 -9.82
C TYR A 68 13.32 7.64 -8.51
N PHE A 69 13.98 7.48 -7.36
CA PHE A 69 13.36 7.74 -6.07
C PHE A 69 14.34 8.29 -5.05
N ASN A 70 13.79 8.97 -4.04
CA ASN A 70 14.54 9.43 -2.88
C ASN A 70 14.29 8.43 -1.73
N PRO A 71 15.33 7.71 -1.24
CA PRO A 71 15.20 6.72 -0.17
C PRO A 71 14.52 7.26 1.10
N ASP A 72 14.80 8.51 1.48
CA ASP A 72 14.25 9.12 2.69
C ASP A 72 12.73 9.32 2.60
N LYS A 73 12.22 9.49 1.37
CA LYS A 73 10.79 9.69 1.08
C LYS A 73 10.07 8.39 0.77
N ALA A 74 10.72 7.50 0.01
CA ALA A 74 10.12 6.27 -0.47
C ALA A 74 9.99 5.21 0.63
N GLY A 75 10.85 5.27 1.64
CA GLY A 75 11.02 4.19 2.62
C GLY A 75 11.79 3.02 1.99
N ILE A 76 11.49 1.80 2.42
CA ILE A 76 12.19 0.60 1.95
C ILE A 76 11.58 0.15 0.61
N PRO A 77 12.37 0.04 -0.48
CA PRO A 77 11.92 -0.60 -1.71
C PRO A 77 11.69 -2.11 -1.48
N VAL A 78 10.57 -2.65 -1.94
CA VAL A 78 10.14 -4.02 -1.58
C VAL A 78 9.95 -4.91 -2.79
N LEU A 79 9.18 -4.46 -3.78
CA LEU A 79 8.78 -5.27 -4.93
C LEU A 79 8.92 -4.47 -6.21
N PHE A 80 9.44 -5.13 -7.23
CA PHE A 80 9.57 -4.60 -8.58
C PHE A 80 8.72 -5.44 -9.52
N PHE A 81 7.76 -4.78 -10.18
CA PHE A 81 6.95 -5.34 -11.25
C PHE A 81 7.42 -4.71 -12.55
N THR A 82 7.60 -5.49 -13.60
CA THR A 82 7.88 -5.00 -14.94
C THR A 82 6.92 -5.64 -15.93
N SER A 83 6.78 -5.05 -17.11
CA SER A 83 6.05 -5.64 -18.22
C SER A 83 7.03 -6.03 -19.33
N PRO A 84 6.65 -6.97 -20.22
CA PRO A 84 7.43 -7.23 -21.44
C PRO A 84 7.67 -5.97 -22.29
N GLY A 85 6.82 -4.94 -22.12
CA GLY A 85 6.93 -3.64 -22.76
C GLY A 85 7.99 -2.71 -22.15
N LYS A 86 8.68 -3.12 -21.06
CA LYS A 86 9.64 -2.34 -20.27
C LYS A 86 9.04 -1.22 -19.41
N GLU A 87 7.72 -1.13 -19.36
CA GLU A 87 7.00 -0.32 -18.35
C GLU A 87 7.16 -1.04 -17.00
N TRP A 88 7.28 -0.30 -15.90
CA TRP A 88 7.51 -0.92 -14.60
C TRP A 88 6.86 -0.17 -13.44
N THR A 89 6.69 -0.88 -12.33
CA THR A 89 6.22 -0.38 -11.03
C THR A 89 7.15 -0.82 -9.93
N LEU A 90 7.66 0.13 -9.16
CA LEU A 90 8.39 -0.12 -7.92
C LEU A 90 7.49 0.20 -6.73
N VAL A 91 7.31 -0.78 -5.85
CA VAL A 91 6.56 -0.65 -4.61
C VAL A 91 7.53 -0.48 -3.46
N CYS A 92 7.43 0.66 -2.76
CA CYS A 92 8.15 0.95 -1.53
C CYS A 92 7.16 1.03 -0.35
N THR A 93 7.67 1.07 0.88
CA THR A 93 6.83 1.09 2.09
C THR A 93 5.99 2.36 2.25
N ARG A 94 6.40 3.48 1.63
CA ARG A 94 5.71 4.79 1.72
C ARG A 94 5.27 5.35 0.37
N GLN A 95 5.81 4.84 -0.74
CA GLN A 95 5.55 5.34 -2.09
C GLN A 95 5.39 4.21 -3.10
N ILE A 96 4.70 4.52 -4.19
CA ILE A 96 4.72 3.73 -5.43
C ILE A 96 5.30 4.58 -6.54
N ILE A 97 6.17 4.00 -7.35
CA ILE A 97 6.83 4.68 -8.48
C ILE A 97 6.52 3.88 -9.74
N GLY A 98 6.11 4.57 -10.79
CA GLY A 98 5.81 3.97 -12.07
C GLY A 98 6.64 4.60 -13.19
N PHE A 99 6.83 3.85 -14.26
CA PHE A 99 7.46 4.30 -15.49
C PHE A 99 6.70 3.77 -16.70
N ASP A 100 6.32 4.69 -17.59
CA ASP A 100 5.48 4.43 -18.77
C ASP A 100 6.24 4.49 -20.10
N LEU A 101 7.57 4.29 -20.07
CA LEU A 101 8.52 4.47 -21.18
C LEU A 101 8.90 5.91 -21.50
N HIS A 102 8.12 6.90 -21.07
CA HIS A 102 8.36 8.31 -21.37
C HIS A 102 8.74 9.09 -20.13
N SER A 103 8.10 8.79 -19.00
CA SER A 103 8.24 9.52 -17.76
C SER A 103 8.14 8.58 -16.58
N HIS A 104 8.77 8.97 -15.47
CA HIS A 104 8.51 8.37 -14.17
C HIS A 104 7.55 9.26 -13.39
N TYR A 105 6.75 8.63 -12.54
CA TYR A 105 5.82 9.32 -11.64
C TYR A 105 5.80 8.58 -10.32
N THR A 106 5.47 9.33 -9.27
CA THR A 106 5.48 8.81 -7.90
C THR A 106 4.21 9.23 -7.19
N VAL A 107 3.67 8.33 -6.36
CA VAL A 107 2.54 8.62 -5.49
C VAL A 107 2.93 8.24 -4.07
N CYS A 108 2.71 9.14 -3.12
CA CYS A 108 2.79 8.79 -1.71
C CYS A 108 1.58 7.95 -1.32
N LEU A 109 1.77 6.84 -0.62
CA LEU A 109 0.68 5.93 -0.26
C LEU A 109 -0.41 6.62 0.57
N LYS A 110 -0.04 7.59 1.40
CA LYS A 110 -0.98 8.42 2.18
C LYS A 110 -1.88 9.32 1.30
N GLU A 111 -1.48 9.58 0.06
CA GLU A 111 -2.18 10.42 -0.91
C GLU A 111 -3.07 9.60 -1.85
N VAL A 112 -3.03 8.27 -1.77
CA VAL A 112 -3.93 7.42 -2.55
C VAL A 112 -5.36 7.56 -2.03
N LYS A 113 -6.28 7.88 -2.93
CA LYS A 113 -7.73 7.99 -2.68
C LYS A 113 -8.42 6.69 -3.07
N THR A 114 -8.16 6.20 -4.28
CA THR A 114 -8.73 4.95 -4.81
C THR A 114 -7.77 4.26 -5.75
N MET A 115 -7.94 2.96 -5.95
CA MET A 115 -7.15 2.18 -6.90
C MET A 115 -7.99 1.02 -7.46
N PHE A 116 -7.92 0.76 -8.76
CA PHE A 116 -8.71 -0.28 -9.45
C PHE A 116 -7.99 -0.81 -10.69
N PRO A 117 -8.07 -2.11 -11.01
CA PRO A 117 -7.59 -2.63 -12.29
C PRO A 117 -8.23 -1.86 -13.46
N TYR A 118 -7.41 -1.31 -14.35
CA TYR A 118 -7.88 -0.34 -15.34
C TYR A 118 -8.88 -0.96 -16.33
N ALA A 119 -8.65 -2.21 -16.73
CA ALA A 119 -9.57 -2.95 -17.59
C ALA A 119 -11.00 -3.10 -17.01
N GLU A 120 -11.15 -3.20 -15.69
CA GLU A 120 -12.48 -3.35 -15.05
C GLU A 120 -13.31 -2.08 -15.14
N ARG A 121 -12.67 -0.90 -15.17
CA ARG A 121 -13.35 0.38 -15.37
C ARG A 121 -13.86 0.58 -16.79
N GLU A 122 -13.11 0.06 -17.77
CA GLU A 122 -13.36 0.29 -19.20
C GLU A 122 -14.44 -0.64 -19.80
N ILE A 123 -14.99 -1.58 -19.02
CA ILE A 123 -16.04 -2.54 -19.46
C ILE A 123 -17.31 -1.84 -20.00
N ASN A 124 -17.50 -0.54 -19.71
CA ASN A 124 -18.66 0.22 -20.14
C ASN A 124 -18.61 0.75 -21.60
N ASP A 125 -17.51 0.57 -22.34
CA ASP A 125 -17.45 0.90 -23.79
C ASP A 125 -16.69 -0.16 -24.62
N PRO A 126 -17.24 -1.38 -24.75
CA PRO A 126 -16.57 -2.49 -25.43
C PRO A 126 -16.57 -2.39 -26.97
N LEU A 127 -17.33 -1.46 -27.55
CA LEU A 127 -17.67 -1.51 -28.98
C LEU A 127 -16.64 -0.86 -29.93
N GLN A 128 -15.56 -0.25 -29.43
CA GLN A 128 -14.60 0.46 -30.30
C GLN A 128 -13.12 0.06 -30.16
N ARG A 129 -12.75 -0.87 -29.26
CA ARG A 129 -11.33 -1.10 -28.94
C ARG A 129 -10.85 -2.51 -29.26
N GLY A 130 -9.76 -2.60 -30.02
CA GLY A 130 -9.18 -3.87 -30.49
C GLY A 130 -8.47 -4.68 -29.40
N ARG A 131 -8.15 -5.95 -29.69
CA ARG A 131 -7.52 -6.89 -28.74
C ARG A 131 -6.24 -6.37 -28.07
N ALA A 132 -5.41 -5.65 -28.83
CA ALA A 132 -4.16 -5.09 -28.30
C ALA A 132 -4.40 -4.07 -27.17
N TYR A 133 -5.45 -3.25 -27.30
CA TYR A 133 -5.86 -2.30 -26.27
C TYR A 133 -6.24 -3.03 -24.97
N TRP A 134 -7.10 -4.04 -25.05
CA TRP A 134 -7.56 -4.81 -23.89
C TRP A 134 -6.43 -5.55 -23.20
N LYS A 135 -5.46 -6.06 -23.99
CA LYS A 135 -4.26 -6.67 -23.43
C LYS A 135 -3.47 -5.65 -22.60
N LYS A 136 -3.25 -4.44 -23.11
CA LYS A 136 -2.55 -3.38 -22.36
C LYS A 136 -3.35 -2.94 -21.13
N ALA A 137 -4.65 -2.69 -21.28
CA ALA A 137 -5.51 -2.24 -20.18
C ALA A 137 -5.58 -3.25 -19.01
N SER A 138 -5.52 -4.56 -19.33
CA SER A 138 -5.54 -5.60 -18.30
C SER A 138 -4.20 -5.80 -17.58
N GLN A 139 -3.14 -5.15 -18.06
CA GLN A 139 -1.81 -5.09 -17.43
C GLN A 139 -1.60 -3.80 -16.61
N GLN A 140 -2.66 -3.01 -16.41
CA GLN A 140 -2.60 -1.70 -15.77
C GLN A 140 -3.48 -1.62 -14.51
N LEU A 141 -2.94 -0.98 -13.48
CA LEU A 141 -3.64 -0.57 -12.26
C LEU A 141 -3.78 0.94 -12.26
N GLU A 142 -5.00 1.46 -12.28
CA GLU A 142 -5.21 2.89 -12.09
C GLU A 142 -5.16 3.23 -10.59
N VAL A 143 -4.33 4.22 -10.23
CA VAL A 143 -4.28 4.80 -8.90
C VAL A 143 -4.69 6.27 -9.01
N LYS A 144 -5.70 6.65 -8.22
CA LYS A 144 -6.20 8.01 -8.14
C LYS A 144 -5.79 8.65 -6.83
N THR A 145 -5.19 9.83 -6.89
CA THR A 145 -4.74 10.56 -5.71
C THR A 145 -5.86 11.39 -5.09
N LYS A 146 -5.63 11.88 -3.87
CA LYS A 146 -6.52 12.84 -3.18
C LYS A 146 -6.67 14.17 -3.94
N HIS A 147 -5.74 14.48 -4.85
CA HIS A 147 -5.78 15.64 -5.75
C HIS A 147 -6.43 15.33 -7.11
N ASP A 148 -7.14 14.20 -7.21
CA ASP A 148 -7.84 13.73 -8.42
C ASP A 148 -6.94 13.51 -9.65
N VAL A 149 -5.64 13.29 -9.43
CA VAL A 149 -4.70 12.84 -10.47
C VAL A 149 -4.81 11.32 -10.62
N SER A 150 -5.00 10.85 -11.86
CA SER A 150 -4.99 9.42 -12.22
C SER A 150 -3.65 9.01 -12.82
N LEU A 151 -3.05 7.96 -12.30
CA LEU A 151 -1.78 7.39 -12.77
C LEU A 151 -1.94 5.89 -13.01
N LEU A 152 -1.30 5.35 -14.04
CA LEU A 152 -1.38 3.94 -14.41
C LEU A 152 -0.12 3.22 -13.97
N PHE A 153 -0.23 2.17 -13.18
CA PHE A 153 0.90 1.33 -12.76
C PHE A 153 0.85 0.01 -13.51
N HIS A 154 2.02 -0.52 -13.87
CA HIS A 154 2.16 -1.61 -14.82
C HIS A 154 2.66 -2.89 -14.15
N ALA A 155 2.14 -4.03 -14.60
CA ALA A 155 2.63 -5.37 -14.27
C ALA A 155 2.57 -6.26 -15.53
N ALA A 156 3.14 -7.47 -15.50
CA ALA A 156 3.26 -8.26 -16.73
C ALA A 156 1.95 -8.87 -17.22
N ASN A 157 0.99 -9.10 -16.32
CA ASN A 157 -0.27 -9.76 -16.65
C ASN A 157 -1.38 -9.40 -15.64
N PRO A 158 -2.65 -9.72 -15.93
CA PRO A 158 -3.78 -9.37 -15.06
C PRO A 158 -3.70 -9.96 -13.66
N THR A 159 -3.12 -11.16 -13.51
CA THR A 159 -2.93 -11.80 -12.19
C THR A 159 -1.94 -11.01 -11.34
N GLU A 160 -0.85 -10.53 -11.94
CA GLU A 160 0.11 -9.66 -11.25
C GLU A 160 -0.49 -8.28 -10.95
N VAL A 161 -1.34 -7.72 -11.83
CA VAL A 161 -2.09 -6.49 -11.52
C VAL A 161 -2.98 -6.68 -10.29
N CYS A 162 -3.72 -7.79 -10.20
CA CYS A 162 -4.51 -8.11 -9.02
C CYS A 162 -3.64 -8.30 -7.77
N THR A 163 -2.43 -8.86 -7.92
CA THR A 163 -1.47 -9.04 -6.83
C THR A 163 -0.95 -7.68 -6.34
N LEU A 164 -0.50 -6.82 -7.27
CA LEU A 164 -0.09 -5.45 -7.02
C LEU A 164 -1.20 -4.67 -6.30
N TRP A 165 -2.43 -4.72 -6.82
CA TRP A 165 -3.60 -4.07 -6.23
C TRP A 165 -3.80 -4.50 -4.76
N ASN A 166 -3.80 -5.81 -4.49
CA ASN A 166 -3.98 -6.34 -3.15
C ASN A 166 -2.84 -5.97 -2.18
N LEU A 167 -1.61 -5.86 -2.68
CA LEU A 167 -0.46 -5.40 -1.90
C LEU A 167 -0.60 -3.90 -1.56
N LEU A 168 -1.01 -3.09 -2.53
CA LEU A 168 -1.17 -1.65 -2.36
C LEU A 168 -2.34 -1.29 -1.45
N ILE A 169 -3.47 -2.01 -1.50
CA ILE A 169 -4.57 -1.83 -0.53
C ILE A 169 -4.04 -1.97 0.90
N MET A 170 -3.21 -2.98 1.15
CA MET A 170 -2.60 -3.19 2.46
C MET A 170 -1.58 -2.09 2.81
N ALA A 171 -0.72 -1.72 1.86
CA ALA A 171 0.28 -0.69 2.07
C ALA A 171 -0.35 0.68 2.38
N VAL A 172 -1.41 1.05 1.65
CA VAL A 172 -2.20 2.26 1.92
C VAL A 172 -2.84 2.18 3.31
N GLY A 173 -3.44 1.05 3.67
CA GLY A 173 -4.03 0.87 5.01
C GLY A 173 -3.02 0.98 6.17
N PHE A 174 -1.73 0.74 5.93
CA PHE A 174 -0.67 0.99 6.91
C PHE A 174 -0.20 2.44 6.97
N ASN A 175 -0.40 3.21 5.89
CA ASN A 175 0.06 4.59 5.74
C ASN A 175 -1.05 5.64 5.96
N GLN A 176 -2.26 5.21 6.32
CA GLN A 176 -3.34 6.11 6.74
C GLN A 176 -3.34 6.23 8.26
N GLU A 177 -3.40 7.47 8.76
CA GLU A 177 -3.31 7.82 10.18
C GLU A 177 -4.60 7.52 10.97
N ASP A 178 -5.68 7.14 10.30
CA ASP A 178 -7.00 6.92 10.94
C ASP A 178 -7.42 5.44 10.85
N TRP A 179 -7.29 4.73 11.96
CA TRP A 179 -8.11 3.56 12.32
C TRP A 179 -8.59 3.70 13.76
#